data_AF-A0A3E2YHW3-F1
#
_entry.id   AF-A0A3E2YHW3-F1
#
_cell.length_a   1.000
_cell.length_b   1.000
_cell.length_c   1.000
_cell.angle_alpha   90.00
_cell.angle_beta   90.00
_cell.angle_gamma   90.00
#
_symmetry.space_group_name_H-M   'P 1'
#
loop_
_entity.id
_entity.type
_entity.pdbx_description
1 polymer ?
#
loop_
_entity_poly.entity_id
_entity_poly.type
_entity_poly.pdbx_seq_one_letter_code
_entity_poly.pdbx_strand_id
1 'polypeptide(L)'
;MLALRQRAPLPSSWKVSQPAQGEPVGKHVARYLRQASQAVGAAVARILPDAGARVPVLGPGPWEAPGSVTPGPAGWFALAVEAGRSGFRLDGRPVAAADLARAIWHCPRWRGRPVLLVTQPSASADGVGPVLHQLAADLGAPVYASDSGIRFTFGRASANGLFWCWRPGGGDEPEPAGNVLPPLGPVRVRPTPTGRVPGRNHQPPSPVPSPATPDPGTAPSPADPAEATSPAAALESGPELPSPVEAAFEVHSLALPVIELPRPDLSVQRMVLTEFDVPGLELDTCRPLIADPDAASPTVSVPAAATLTASGPAAATLTAVTAEATDAPTTGPGSTDAPANGAGGDPPPVSPANRGAAWFGVRARTDEADRERLRTVLGWKFQAHCRTVARALSMHPGLRSAVGAHDVMAGLVTVLALLDGVGERVNDALRGGGTPDEDVQLLARCARAGLEQLPAVGGPVFATVPAGLDVGRYRAGDLVVEPAFTTVSCHGGTEGDAGRYAIWSATARRLDQLGIADGPGVRAGRAMFAAGSRFAVLGVDEGPDGAPYVLLREVVSGHRDGALDERVAGKLRGALAAQPQRAAPAPLPWPLGFAAGDRPFALEPGPGGA
;
A
#
# COMPACT_ATOMS: atom_id res chain seq x y z
N MET A 1 -0.50 53.11 -36.03
CA MET A 1 -1.06 51.77 -36.31
C MET A 1 -0.43 50.76 -35.37
N LEU A 2 -1.14 50.37 -34.31
CA LEU A 2 -0.76 49.29 -33.39
C LEU A 2 -1.80 48.19 -33.54
N ALA A 3 -1.39 47.02 -34.03
CA ALA A 3 -2.27 45.88 -34.19
C ALA A 3 -2.51 45.21 -32.83
N LEU A 4 -3.76 45.26 -32.37
CA LEU A 4 -4.27 44.52 -31.23
C LEU A 4 -4.15 43.01 -31.53
N ARG A 5 -3.33 42.27 -30.77
CA ARG A 5 -3.36 40.80 -30.79
C ARG A 5 -4.60 40.33 -30.02
N GLN A 6 -5.64 39.97 -30.77
CA GLN A 6 -6.79 39.23 -30.24
C GLN A 6 -6.32 37.86 -29.71
N ARG A 7 -6.73 37.51 -28.49
CA ARG A 7 -6.64 36.13 -27.98
C ARG A 7 -7.63 35.27 -28.74
N ALA A 8 -7.14 34.28 -29.47
CA ALA A 8 -7.97 33.22 -30.04
C ALA A 8 -8.61 32.38 -28.90
N PRO A 9 -9.88 31.96 -29.03
CA PRO A 9 -10.51 31.08 -28.06
C PRO A 9 -9.90 29.66 -28.16
N LEU A 10 -9.73 29.02 -27.00
CA LEU A 10 -9.30 27.62 -26.92
C LEU A 10 -10.30 26.69 -27.63
N PRO A 11 -9.83 25.63 -28.32
CA PRO A 11 -10.71 24.66 -28.97
C PRO A 11 -11.54 23.87 -27.93
N SER A 12 -12.78 23.55 -28.29
CA SER A 12 -13.80 22.87 -27.49
C SER A 12 -13.45 21.42 -27.06
N SER A 13 -12.29 20.90 -27.47
CA SER A 13 -11.81 19.55 -27.15
C SER A 13 -11.24 19.39 -25.73
N TRP A 14 -11.25 20.45 -24.92
CA TRP A 14 -10.78 20.45 -23.52
C TRP A 14 -11.91 20.37 -22.48
N LYS A 15 -13.15 20.11 -22.90
CA LYS A 15 -14.21 19.72 -21.97
C LYS A 15 -13.86 18.35 -21.38
N VAL A 16 -13.38 18.35 -20.14
CA VAL A 16 -13.28 17.15 -19.31
C VAL A 16 -14.69 16.59 -19.18
N SER A 17 -14.98 15.49 -19.89
CA SER A 17 -16.21 14.76 -19.69
C SER A 17 -16.27 14.30 -18.23
N GLN A 18 -17.31 14.71 -17.51
CA GLN A 18 -17.60 14.13 -16.20
C GLN A 18 -17.72 12.61 -16.35
N PRO A 19 -17.17 11.82 -15.41
CA PRO A 19 -17.23 10.38 -15.50
C PRO A 19 -18.68 9.90 -15.44
N ALA A 20 -19.05 9.00 -16.36
CA ALA A 20 -20.26 8.22 -16.21
C ALA A 20 -20.20 7.45 -14.89
N GLN A 21 -21.27 7.53 -14.09
CA GLN A 21 -21.40 6.77 -12.85
C GLN A 21 -21.19 5.27 -13.13
N GLY A 22 -20.29 4.63 -12.38
CA GLY A 22 -20.14 3.16 -12.38
C GLY A 22 -18.81 2.59 -12.87
N GLU A 23 -17.84 3.40 -13.30
CA GLU A 23 -16.54 2.85 -13.71
C GLU A 23 -15.64 2.47 -12.52
N PRO A 24 -15.07 1.25 -12.46
CA PRO A 24 -14.24 0.81 -11.35
C PRO A 24 -12.91 1.61 -11.27
N VAL A 25 -12.54 2.01 -10.06
CA VAL A 25 -11.42 2.92 -9.75
C VAL A 25 -10.07 2.42 -10.27
N GLY A 26 -9.83 1.11 -10.32
CA GLY A 26 -8.63 0.53 -10.92
C GLY A 26 -8.48 0.87 -12.41
N LYS A 27 -9.59 0.89 -13.16
CA LYS A 27 -9.60 1.37 -14.56
C LYS A 27 -9.38 2.88 -14.62
N HIS A 28 -9.81 3.64 -13.63
CA HIS A 28 -9.58 5.08 -13.57
C HIS A 28 -8.13 5.44 -13.25
N VAL A 29 -7.47 4.76 -12.30
CA VAL A 29 -6.04 4.95 -12.00
C VAL A 29 -5.17 4.46 -13.14
N ALA A 30 -5.47 3.28 -13.71
CA ALA A 30 -4.78 2.81 -14.91
C ALA A 30 -5.03 3.74 -16.11
N ARG A 31 -6.26 4.27 -16.29
CA ARG A 31 -6.57 5.28 -17.30
C ARG A 31 -5.86 6.59 -17.01
N TYR A 32 -5.70 7.00 -15.74
CA TYR A 32 -5.04 8.23 -15.34
C TYR A 32 -3.52 8.16 -15.53
N LEU A 33 -2.89 7.04 -15.15
CA LEU A 33 -1.48 6.78 -15.42
C LEU A 33 -1.23 6.62 -16.92
N ARG A 34 -2.14 5.97 -17.64
CA ARG A 34 -2.15 5.91 -19.10
C ARG A 34 -2.34 7.30 -19.72
N GLN A 35 -3.21 8.15 -19.17
CA GLN A 35 -3.42 9.53 -19.63
C GLN A 35 -2.22 10.42 -19.30
N ALA A 36 -1.53 10.22 -18.19
CA ALA A 36 -0.31 10.94 -17.85
C ALA A 36 0.86 10.53 -18.76
N SER A 37 1.03 9.23 -18.99
CA SER A 37 1.99 8.70 -19.98
C SER A 37 1.62 9.14 -21.41
N GLN A 38 0.33 9.14 -21.77
CA GLN A 38 -0.16 9.69 -23.04
C GLN A 38 0.00 11.21 -23.12
N ALA A 39 -0.09 11.96 -22.02
CA ALA A 39 0.11 13.41 -22.03
C ALA A 39 1.58 13.75 -22.24
N VAL A 40 2.50 12.99 -21.63
CA VAL A 40 3.93 13.06 -21.92
C VAL A 40 4.20 12.62 -23.35
N GLY A 41 3.67 11.48 -23.79
CA GLY A 41 3.77 11.00 -25.17
C GLY A 41 3.17 11.98 -26.19
N ALA A 42 2.08 12.67 -25.87
CA ALA A 42 1.44 13.67 -26.73
C ALA A 42 2.14 15.04 -26.67
N ALA A 43 2.83 15.36 -25.59
CA ALA A 43 3.74 16.51 -25.54
C ALA A 43 4.99 16.23 -26.38
N VAL A 44 5.57 15.03 -26.26
CA VAL A 44 6.70 14.54 -27.07
C VAL A 44 6.31 14.48 -28.56
N ALA A 45 5.14 13.94 -28.91
CA ALA A 45 4.65 13.89 -30.29
C ALA A 45 4.34 15.27 -30.88
N ARG A 46 3.95 16.25 -30.05
CA ARG A 46 3.80 17.66 -30.48
C ARG A 46 5.13 18.36 -30.74
N ILE A 47 6.18 17.92 -30.08
CA ILE A 47 7.54 18.45 -30.25
C ILE A 47 8.24 17.76 -31.44
N LEU A 48 7.82 16.55 -31.83
CA LEU A 48 8.39 15.72 -32.91
C LEU A 48 7.33 15.28 -33.96
N PRO A 49 6.91 16.16 -34.89
CA PRO A 49 5.69 15.99 -35.70
C PRO A 49 5.74 15.01 -36.89
N ASP A 50 6.89 14.46 -37.29
CA ASP A 50 7.04 13.64 -38.52
C ASP A 50 6.81 12.12 -38.37
N ALA A 51 6.05 11.66 -37.36
CA ALA A 51 5.90 10.23 -37.06
C ALA A 51 4.53 9.64 -37.42
N GLY A 52 4.41 9.04 -38.61
CA GLY A 52 3.29 8.19 -39.02
C GLY A 52 3.15 6.93 -38.15
N ALA A 53 1.91 6.59 -37.76
CA ALA A 53 1.63 5.66 -36.66
C ALA A 53 1.28 4.22 -37.10
N ARG A 54 1.96 3.23 -36.52
CA ARG A 54 1.37 1.99 -35.97
C ARG A 54 2.11 1.61 -34.69
N VAL A 55 1.35 1.30 -33.64
CA VAL A 55 1.85 0.95 -32.30
C VAL A 55 1.97 -0.59 -32.23
N PRO A 56 3.17 -1.18 -32.11
CA PRO A 56 3.28 -2.57 -31.71
C PRO A 56 3.01 -2.69 -30.21
N VAL A 57 2.04 -3.54 -29.87
CA VAL A 57 1.80 -4.00 -28.50
C VAL A 57 2.88 -5.04 -28.17
N LEU A 58 3.75 -4.72 -27.21
CA LEU A 58 4.64 -5.67 -26.54
C LEU A 58 4.22 -5.79 -25.07
N GLY A 59 4.34 -7.01 -24.52
CA GLY A 59 3.71 -7.44 -23.27
C GLY A 59 4.26 -6.77 -22.00
N PRO A 60 3.43 -6.54 -20.96
CA PRO A 60 3.84 -5.82 -19.76
C PRO A 60 4.32 -6.74 -18.62
N GLY A 61 5.46 -6.38 -18.02
CA GLY A 61 5.62 -6.42 -16.56
C GLY A 61 5.18 -5.07 -15.95
N PRO A 62 4.67 -5.00 -14.69
CA PRO A 62 3.97 -3.81 -14.19
C PRO A 62 4.81 -2.52 -13.98
N TRP A 63 6.12 -2.54 -14.20
CA TRP A 63 7.03 -1.45 -13.80
C TRP A 63 8.12 -1.08 -14.83
N GLU A 64 8.10 -1.65 -16.05
CA GLU A 64 9.26 -1.60 -16.96
C GLU A 64 9.02 -0.95 -18.33
N ALA A 65 7.86 -0.32 -18.56
CA ALA A 65 7.64 0.36 -19.85
C ALA A 65 8.41 1.70 -19.90
N PRO A 66 9.28 1.92 -20.92
CA PRO A 66 9.82 3.23 -21.25
C PRO A 66 8.68 4.26 -21.39
N GLY A 67 8.92 5.55 -21.09
CA GLY A 67 7.89 6.59 -21.24
C GLY A 67 6.77 6.58 -20.18
N SER A 68 6.84 5.71 -19.17
CA SER A 68 5.94 5.75 -18.01
C SER A 68 6.40 6.78 -16.97
N VAL A 69 5.48 7.66 -16.55
CA VAL A 69 5.68 8.54 -15.38
C VAL A 69 5.24 7.78 -14.14
N THR A 70 6.19 7.16 -13.44
CA THR A 70 5.91 6.47 -12.19
C THR A 70 5.82 7.49 -11.05
N PRO A 71 4.97 7.25 -10.03
CA PRO A 71 5.04 8.02 -8.80
C PRO A 71 6.37 7.68 -8.10
N GLY A 72 7.39 8.48 -8.37
CA GLY A 72 8.69 8.39 -7.70
C GLY A 72 8.58 8.55 -6.18
N PRO A 73 9.69 8.31 -5.45
CA PRO A 73 9.77 8.57 -4.02
C PRO A 73 9.30 9.99 -3.69
N ALA A 74 8.77 10.19 -2.48
CA ALA A 74 8.20 11.49 -2.10
C ALA A 74 9.26 12.60 -2.28
N GLY A 75 8.88 13.69 -2.95
CA GLY A 75 9.80 14.78 -3.30
C GLY A 75 10.53 14.62 -4.65
N TRP A 76 10.41 13.49 -5.34
CA TRP A 76 11.11 13.22 -6.60
C TRP A 76 10.18 13.24 -7.83
N PHE A 77 10.75 13.57 -8.99
CA PHE A 77 10.12 13.35 -10.30
C PHE A 77 10.83 12.19 -11.00
N ALA A 78 10.23 11.00 -10.98
CA ALA A 78 10.81 9.81 -11.58
C ALA A 78 10.37 9.64 -13.05
N LEU A 79 11.31 9.28 -13.91
CA LEU A 79 11.06 9.05 -15.34
C LEU A 79 11.84 7.84 -15.85
N ALA A 80 11.16 6.89 -16.47
CA ALA A 80 11.80 5.75 -17.12
C ALA A 80 12.22 6.10 -18.56
N VAL A 81 13.52 6.07 -18.83
CA VAL A 81 14.12 6.41 -20.12
C VAL A 81 15.29 5.47 -20.41
N GLU A 82 15.54 5.12 -21.66
CA GLU A 82 16.85 4.53 -22.01
C GLU A 82 17.84 5.69 -22.17
N ALA A 83 19.05 5.54 -21.66
CA ALA A 83 20.10 6.55 -21.81
C ALA A 83 21.32 5.91 -22.49
N GLY A 84 21.83 6.57 -23.53
CA GLY A 84 23.05 6.17 -24.22
C GLY A 84 23.94 7.37 -24.51
N ARG A 85 25.13 7.11 -25.07
CA ARG A 85 26.12 8.15 -25.42
C ARG A 85 25.55 9.26 -26.32
N SER A 86 24.58 8.91 -27.16
CA SER A 86 23.99 9.81 -28.15
C SER A 86 22.74 10.56 -27.67
N GLY A 87 22.25 10.30 -26.46
CA GLY A 87 21.00 10.91 -25.97
C GLY A 87 20.10 9.96 -25.19
N PHE A 88 18.85 10.35 -25.03
CA PHE A 88 17.81 9.54 -24.38
C PHE A 88 16.98 8.79 -25.42
N ARG A 89 16.30 7.73 -25.00
CA ARG A 89 15.19 7.16 -25.75
C ARG A 89 13.95 7.02 -24.89
N LEU A 90 12.81 7.40 -25.49
CA LEU A 90 11.47 7.18 -24.96
C LEU A 90 10.74 6.28 -25.94
N ASP A 91 10.27 5.12 -25.48
CA ASP A 91 9.62 4.11 -26.32
C ASP A 91 10.45 3.74 -27.57
N GLY A 92 11.76 3.55 -27.37
CA GLY A 92 12.73 3.23 -28.43
C GLY A 92 13.07 4.40 -29.38
N ARG A 93 12.46 5.57 -29.21
CA ARG A 93 12.69 6.75 -30.07
C ARG A 93 13.75 7.66 -29.48
N PRO A 94 14.74 8.14 -30.25
CA PRO A 94 15.75 9.05 -29.75
C PRO A 94 15.12 10.40 -29.38
N VAL A 95 15.52 10.93 -28.22
CA VAL A 95 15.09 12.23 -27.67
C VAL A 95 16.34 12.97 -27.19
N ALA A 96 16.55 14.18 -27.69
CA ALA A 96 17.65 15.03 -27.25
C ALA A 96 17.42 15.49 -25.80
N ALA A 97 18.50 15.79 -25.07
CA ALA A 97 18.42 16.27 -23.68
C ALA A 97 17.52 17.51 -23.54
N ALA A 98 17.66 18.48 -24.45
CA ALA A 98 16.86 19.70 -24.45
C ALA A 98 15.35 19.44 -24.68
N ASP A 99 15.01 18.47 -25.52
CA ASP A 99 13.61 18.10 -25.77
C ASP A 99 13.01 17.35 -24.58
N LEU A 100 13.80 16.48 -23.95
CA LEU A 100 13.41 15.80 -22.72
C LEU A 100 13.21 16.82 -21.57
N ALA A 101 14.14 17.77 -21.43
CA ALA A 101 14.03 18.85 -20.45
C ALA A 101 12.75 19.68 -20.68
N ARG A 102 12.46 20.05 -21.93
CA ARG A 102 11.24 20.77 -22.31
C ARG A 102 9.98 19.96 -21.97
N ALA A 103 9.97 18.66 -22.25
CA ALA A 103 8.86 17.78 -21.92
C ALA A 103 8.63 17.72 -20.39
N ILE A 104 9.69 17.59 -19.60
CA ILE A 104 9.64 17.61 -18.13
C ILE A 104 9.16 18.97 -17.61
N TRP A 105 9.64 20.07 -18.19
CA TRP A 105 9.24 21.43 -17.81
C TRP A 105 7.73 21.66 -18.00
N HIS A 106 7.16 21.12 -19.07
CA HIS A 106 5.73 21.19 -19.34
C HIS A 106 4.89 20.21 -18.51
N CYS A 107 5.50 19.32 -17.73
CA CYS A 107 4.76 18.43 -16.83
C CYS A 107 4.31 19.21 -15.57
N PRO A 108 2.99 19.40 -15.34
CA PRO A 108 2.50 20.17 -14.18
C PRO A 108 2.90 19.58 -12.81
N ARG A 109 3.33 18.31 -12.81
CA ARG A 109 3.77 17.58 -11.63
C ARG A 109 5.24 17.80 -11.29
N TRP A 110 6.09 18.23 -12.23
CA TRP A 110 7.53 18.33 -11.96
C TRP A 110 7.84 19.36 -10.88
N ARG A 111 7.32 20.59 -11.00
CA ARG A 111 7.42 21.66 -9.99
C ARG A 111 8.86 21.92 -9.51
N GLY A 112 9.86 21.77 -10.38
CA GLY A 112 11.28 21.99 -10.04
C GLY A 112 11.87 20.95 -9.09
N ARG A 113 11.23 19.79 -8.93
CA ARG A 113 11.74 18.70 -8.08
C ARG A 113 12.95 18.01 -8.74
N PRO A 114 13.88 17.45 -7.95
CA PRO A 114 14.94 16.61 -8.50
C PRO A 114 14.39 15.48 -9.36
N VAL A 115 15.07 15.21 -10.47
CA VAL A 115 14.66 14.20 -11.44
C VAL A 115 15.42 12.91 -11.16
N LEU A 116 14.71 11.80 -11.05
CA LEU A 116 15.30 10.46 -10.95
C LEU A 116 15.04 9.69 -12.24
N LEU A 117 16.10 9.37 -12.98
CA LEU A 117 16.01 8.58 -14.19
C LEU A 117 16.12 7.10 -13.87
N VAL A 118 15.14 6.33 -14.32
CA VAL A 118 15.16 4.87 -14.28
C VAL A 118 15.65 4.38 -15.64
N THR A 119 16.95 4.08 -15.73
CA THR A 119 17.61 3.69 -16.98
C THR A 119 17.54 2.18 -17.22
N GLN A 120 17.13 1.78 -18.43
CA GLN A 120 17.21 0.40 -18.90
C GLN A 120 18.05 0.34 -20.21
N PRO A 121 18.99 -0.62 -20.36
CA PRO A 121 19.70 -1.34 -19.29
C PRO A 121 20.63 -0.38 -18.51
N SER A 122 21.15 -0.85 -17.37
CA SER A 122 22.03 -0.10 -16.47
C SER A 122 23.14 0.62 -17.25
N ALA A 123 23.02 1.94 -17.34
CA ALA A 123 23.98 2.74 -18.08
C ALA A 123 25.29 2.76 -17.30
N SER A 124 26.35 2.17 -17.87
CA SER A 124 27.70 2.42 -17.37
C SER A 124 27.90 3.94 -17.33
N ALA A 125 28.30 4.45 -16.17
CA ALA A 125 28.51 5.88 -15.93
C ALA A 125 29.46 6.51 -16.96
N ASP A 126 30.37 5.69 -17.51
CA ASP A 126 31.44 6.09 -18.43
C ASP A 126 30.95 6.59 -19.81
N GLY A 127 29.66 6.45 -20.13
CA GLY A 127 29.11 6.86 -21.43
C GLY A 127 27.99 7.89 -21.42
N VAL A 128 27.22 7.98 -20.33
CA VAL A 128 25.99 8.80 -20.28
C VAL A 128 26.18 10.13 -19.54
N GLY A 129 27.30 10.31 -18.85
CA GLY A 129 27.59 11.49 -18.03
C GLY A 129 27.31 12.82 -18.73
N PRO A 130 27.84 13.09 -19.94
CA PRO A 130 27.62 14.38 -20.62
C PRO A 130 26.15 14.68 -20.93
N VAL A 131 25.38 13.67 -21.32
CA VAL A 131 23.95 13.82 -21.66
C VAL A 131 23.12 14.07 -20.39
N LEU A 132 23.46 13.40 -19.29
CA LEU A 132 22.83 13.60 -17.99
C LEU A 132 23.18 14.98 -17.38
N HIS A 133 24.43 15.41 -17.55
CA HIS A 133 24.86 16.76 -17.17
C HIS A 133 24.09 17.83 -17.95
N GLN A 134 23.99 17.68 -19.27
CA GLN A 134 23.21 18.59 -20.12
C GLN A 134 21.74 18.64 -19.69
N LEU A 135 21.13 17.49 -19.39
CA LEU A 135 19.75 17.45 -18.89
C LEU A 135 19.59 18.20 -17.56
N ALA A 136 20.54 18.05 -16.63
CA ALA A 136 20.52 18.78 -15.36
C ALA A 136 20.65 20.30 -15.55
N ALA A 137 21.53 20.72 -16.48
CA ALA A 137 21.70 22.12 -16.85
C ALA A 137 20.42 22.69 -17.49
N ASP A 138 19.83 21.98 -18.46
CA ASP A 138 18.61 22.40 -19.16
C ASP A 138 17.38 22.48 -18.23
N LEU A 139 17.30 21.58 -17.24
CA LEU A 139 16.24 21.59 -16.23
C LEU A 139 16.46 22.64 -15.13
N GLY A 140 17.70 23.05 -14.89
CA GLY A 140 18.05 23.84 -13.71
C GLY A 140 17.77 23.10 -12.38
N ALA A 141 17.74 21.76 -12.41
CA ALA A 141 17.46 20.91 -11.25
C ALA A 141 18.40 19.69 -11.24
N PRO A 142 18.74 19.15 -10.05
CA PRO A 142 19.56 17.95 -9.97
C PRO A 142 18.91 16.74 -10.66
N VAL A 143 19.72 16.02 -11.45
CA VAL A 143 19.34 14.76 -12.09
C VAL A 143 20.10 13.63 -11.42
N TYR A 144 19.39 12.55 -11.09
CA TYR A 144 19.95 11.36 -10.47
C TYR A 144 19.73 10.16 -11.38
N ALA A 145 20.74 9.30 -11.47
CA ALA A 145 20.64 8.01 -12.15
C ALA A 145 21.39 6.96 -11.32
N SER A 146 21.01 5.70 -11.50
CA SER A 146 21.70 4.57 -10.87
C SER A 146 22.53 3.84 -11.92
N ASP A 147 23.72 3.39 -11.53
CA ASP A 147 24.56 2.48 -12.32
C ASP A 147 24.04 1.03 -12.32
N SER A 148 22.96 0.77 -11.60
CA SER A 148 22.30 -0.53 -11.44
C SER A 148 20.77 -0.38 -11.42
N GLY A 149 20.04 -1.50 -11.37
CA GLY A 149 18.57 -1.46 -11.27
C GLY A 149 18.09 -0.73 -10.01
N ILE A 150 17.07 0.12 -10.17
CA ILE A 150 16.46 0.88 -9.07
C ILE A 150 15.30 0.10 -8.47
N ARG A 151 15.29 -0.07 -7.15
CA ARG A 151 14.18 -0.61 -6.36
C ARG A 151 13.53 0.49 -5.55
N PHE A 152 12.22 0.62 -5.68
CA PHE A 152 11.43 1.57 -4.90
C PHE A 152 10.80 0.87 -3.70
N THR A 153 11.13 1.34 -2.49
CA THR A 153 10.60 0.79 -1.24
C THR A 153 10.19 1.96 -0.34
N PHE A 154 8.90 2.05 0.03
CA PHE A 154 8.41 2.98 1.06
C PHE A 154 8.80 4.45 0.85
N GLY A 155 8.62 4.97 -0.37
CA GLY A 155 8.98 6.35 -0.66
C GLY A 155 10.49 6.62 -0.66
N ARG A 156 11.33 5.57 -0.64
CA ARG A 156 12.77 5.61 -0.90
C ARG A 156 13.10 4.89 -2.20
N ALA A 157 14.15 5.35 -2.86
CA ALA A 157 14.79 4.63 -3.96
C ALA A 157 16.11 4.04 -3.46
N SER A 158 16.31 2.76 -3.75
CA SER A 158 17.54 2.02 -3.45
C SER A 158 18.08 1.40 -4.73
N ALA A 159 19.39 1.24 -4.81
CA ALA A 159 20.09 0.63 -5.93
C ALA A 159 21.04 -0.44 -5.38
N ASN A 160 21.32 -1.48 -6.17
CA ASN A 160 22.34 -2.46 -5.79
C ASN A 160 23.77 -1.89 -5.92
N GLY A 161 23.94 -0.86 -6.74
CA GLY A 161 25.14 -0.04 -6.89
C GLY A 161 24.94 1.37 -6.34
N LEU A 162 25.48 2.38 -7.01
CA LEU A 162 25.43 3.77 -6.56
C LEU A 162 24.46 4.61 -7.38
N PHE A 163 23.78 5.52 -6.68
CA PHE A 163 23.21 6.69 -7.31
C PHE A 163 24.28 7.73 -7.56
N TRP A 164 24.19 8.34 -8.73
CA TRP A 164 25.03 9.42 -9.20
C TRP A 164 24.17 10.67 -9.39
N CYS A 165 24.69 11.83 -9.02
CA CYS A 165 23.99 13.11 -9.05
C CYS A 165 24.73 14.10 -9.97
N TRP A 166 23.98 14.64 -10.94
CA TRP A 166 24.42 15.74 -11.79
C TRP A 166 23.70 17.00 -11.34
N ARG A 167 24.46 18.00 -10.86
CA ARG A 167 23.92 19.29 -10.40
C ARG A 167 23.96 20.33 -11.52
N PRO A 168 22.94 21.22 -11.61
CA PRO A 168 23.00 22.35 -12.52
C PRO A 168 24.18 23.26 -12.14
N GLY A 169 25.11 23.46 -13.07
CA GLY A 169 26.33 24.25 -12.85
C GLY A 169 27.46 23.53 -12.10
N GLY A 170 27.33 22.22 -11.86
CA GLY A 170 28.45 21.38 -11.42
C GLY A 170 29.47 21.14 -12.55
N GLY A 171 30.54 20.40 -12.28
CA GLY A 171 31.41 19.89 -13.34
C GLY A 171 30.73 18.77 -14.15
N ASP A 172 31.41 18.30 -15.21
CA ASP A 172 30.97 17.15 -16.00
C ASP A 172 30.96 15.83 -15.21
N GLU A 173 31.69 15.79 -14.09
CA GLU A 173 31.83 14.62 -13.23
C GLU A 173 30.66 14.52 -12.23
N PRO A 174 29.95 13.37 -12.17
CA PRO A 174 28.85 13.18 -11.22
C PRO A 174 29.32 13.05 -9.77
N GLU A 175 28.52 13.55 -8.84
CA GLU A 175 28.72 13.33 -7.40
C GLU A 175 28.08 11.99 -6.98
N PRO A 176 28.78 11.12 -6.23
CA PRO A 176 28.16 9.92 -5.66
C PRO A 176 27.14 10.29 -4.58
N ALA A 177 25.92 9.77 -4.69
CA ALA A 177 24.80 10.03 -3.78
C ALA A 177 24.47 8.84 -2.84
N GLY A 178 25.30 7.78 -2.87
CA GLY A 178 25.11 6.56 -2.08
C GLY A 178 24.21 5.53 -2.76
N ASN A 179 23.95 4.40 -2.10
CA ASN A 179 23.10 3.30 -2.59
C ASN A 179 21.61 3.46 -2.23
N VAL A 180 21.27 4.48 -1.43
CA VAL A 180 19.89 4.82 -1.05
C VAL A 180 19.74 6.33 -1.16
N LEU A 181 18.78 6.78 -1.98
CA LEU A 181 18.50 8.21 -2.07
C LEU A 181 17.81 8.69 -0.79
N PRO A 182 18.29 9.80 -0.20
CA PRO A 182 17.66 10.35 1.00
C PRO A 182 16.23 10.80 0.66
N PRO A 183 15.27 10.66 1.60
CA PRO A 183 13.98 11.29 1.45
C PRO A 183 14.21 12.81 1.34
N LEU A 184 13.81 13.39 0.21
CA LEU A 184 13.84 14.84 0.08
C LEU A 184 12.76 15.38 0.99
N GLY A 185 13.15 16.12 2.03
CA GLY A 185 12.22 16.94 2.80
C GLY A 185 11.46 17.92 1.89
N PRO A 186 10.44 18.64 2.39
CA PRO A 186 9.70 19.61 1.59
C PRO A 186 10.65 20.64 0.96
N VAL A 187 10.97 20.45 -0.32
CA VAL A 187 11.88 21.33 -1.05
C VAL A 187 11.19 22.67 -1.23
N ARG A 188 11.71 23.71 -0.56
CA ARG A 188 11.31 25.09 -0.84
C ARG A 188 11.84 25.45 -2.22
N VAL A 189 10.97 25.43 -3.21
CA VAL A 189 11.29 25.91 -4.57
C VAL A 189 11.67 27.38 -4.46
N ARG A 190 12.92 27.72 -4.79
CA ARG A 190 13.37 29.12 -4.87
C ARG A 190 12.61 29.77 -6.04
N PRO A 191 11.90 30.89 -5.83
CA PRO A 191 11.25 31.61 -6.92
C PRO A 191 12.26 31.97 -8.00
N THR A 192 11.87 31.81 -9.26
CA THR A 192 12.66 32.18 -10.43
C THR A 192 13.20 33.60 -10.28
N PRO A 193 14.52 33.85 -10.45
CA PRO A 193 15.04 35.20 -10.46
C PRO A 193 14.41 35.95 -11.64
N THR A 194 13.64 36.98 -11.35
CA THR A 194 13.18 37.95 -12.34
C THR A 194 14.42 38.61 -12.94
N GLY A 195 14.75 38.23 -14.17
CA GLY A 195 15.83 38.83 -14.94
C GLY A 195 15.67 40.34 -14.97
N ARG A 196 16.64 41.03 -14.36
CA ARG A 196 16.79 42.48 -14.38
C ARG A 196 17.16 42.88 -15.82
N VAL A 197 16.18 43.38 -16.57
CA VAL A 197 16.38 43.95 -17.90
C VAL A 197 17.15 45.28 -17.73
N PRO A 198 18.26 45.53 -18.46
CA PRO A 198 18.93 46.82 -18.46
C PRO A 198 18.02 47.92 -19.00
N GLY A 199 17.87 49.00 -18.23
CA GLY A 199 16.95 50.10 -18.52
C GLY A 199 17.22 50.78 -19.86
N ARG A 200 16.17 50.90 -20.68
CA ARG A 200 16.13 51.78 -21.84
C ARG A 200 15.22 52.95 -21.52
N ASN A 201 15.82 54.13 -21.41
CA ASN A 201 15.14 55.41 -21.23
C ASN A 201 14.08 55.61 -22.32
N HIS A 202 12.81 55.72 -21.93
CA HIS A 202 11.78 56.34 -22.76
C HIS A 202 10.94 57.31 -21.94
N GLN A 203 11.05 58.56 -22.37
CA GLN A 203 10.32 59.76 -21.98
C GLN A 203 8.82 59.62 -22.28
N PRO A 204 7.92 60.10 -21.39
CA PRO A 204 6.48 60.01 -21.60
C PRO A 204 5.97 61.16 -22.50
N PRO A 205 5.08 60.90 -23.48
CA PRO A 205 4.31 61.96 -24.11
C PRO A 205 3.00 62.25 -23.36
N SER A 206 2.70 63.55 -23.26
CA SER A 206 1.51 64.19 -22.68
C SER A 206 0.20 63.92 -23.47
N PRO A 207 -0.98 64.21 -22.85
CA PRO A 207 -2.29 63.74 -23.32
C PRO A 207 -3.01 64.76 -24.22
N VAL A 208 -3.81 64.28 -25.18
CA VAL A 208 -4.81 65.08 -25.93
C VAL A 208 -6.01 64.19 -26.32
N PRO A 209 -7.20 64.73 -26.68
CA PRO A 209 -8.43 64.57 -25.92
C PRO A 209 -9.50 63.74 -26.67
N SER A 210 -10.51 63.32 -25.91
CA SER A 210 -11.70 62.59 -26.40
C SER A 210 -12.59 63.45 -27.31
N PRO A 211 -13.23 62.87 -28.34
CA PRO A 211 -14.43 63.42 -28.93
C PRO A 211 -15.69 62.56 -28.69
N ALA A 212 -16.82 63.24 -28.86
CA ALA A 212 -18.15 62.97 -28.36
C ALA A 212 -18.92 61.79 -28.98
N THR A 213 -19.82 61.26 -28.16
CA THR A 213 -20.95 60.37 -28.47
C THR A 213 -22.06 61.10 -29.25
N PRO A 214 -22.77 60.38 -30.13
CA PRO A 214 -24.23 60.49 -30.15
C PRO A 214 -24.94 59.12 -30.11
N ASP A 215 -26.07 59.13 -29.44
CA ASP A 215 -27.00 58.04 -29.10
C ASP A 215 -28.14 57.96 -30.18
N PRO A 216 -29.24 57.18 -30.03
CA PRO A 216 -29.43 55.80 -30.50
C PRO A 216 -30.58 55.61 -31.53
N GLY A 217 -30.75 54.38 -32.04
CA GLY A 217 -31.90 53.97 -32.88
C GLY A 217 -32.33 52.50 -32.70
N THR A 218 -33.33 52.30 -31.82
CA THR A 218 -34.60 51.53 -31.95
C THR A 218 -34.66 50.09 -32.54
N ALA A 219 -34.89 49.13 -31.61
CA ALA A 219 -35.91 48.04 -31.53
C ALA A 219 -35.93 46.85 -32.54
N PRO A 220 -36.70 45.74 -32.29
CA PRO A 220 -37.46 45.32 -31.09
C PRO A 220 -37.19 43.87 -30.56
N SER A 221 -37.78 43.62 -29.39
CA SER A 221 -37.78 42.40 -28.54
C SER A 221 -38.58 41.19 -29.07
N PRO A 222 -38.34 39.98 -28.50
CA PRO A 222 -39.04 38.73 -28.80
C PRO A 222 -40.28 38.50 -27.90
N ALA A 223 -41.22 37.70 -28.39
CA ALA A 223 -42.41 37.25 -27.67
C ALA A 223 -42.26 35.82 -27.12
N ASP A 224 -42.86 35.62 -25.94
CA ASP A 224 -42.94 34.41 -25.10
C ASP A 224 -44.10 33.45 -25.54
N PRO A 225 -44.29 32.28 -24.89
CA PRO A 225 -44.90 31.08 -25.45
C PRO A 225 -46.33 30.80 -24.94
N ALA A 226 -47.01 29.82 -25.55
CA ALA A 226 -48.24 29.23 -24.99
C ALA A 226 -48.41 27.73 -25.33
N GLU A 227 -48.56 26.97 -24.25
CA GLU A 227 -49.35 25.77 -23.98
C GLU A 227 -50.11 24.97 -25.07
N ALA A 228 -49.88 23.64 -24.96
CA ALA A 228 -50.83 22.52 -24.85
C ALA A 228 -52.00 22.36 -25.84
N THR A 229 -52.05 21.20 -26.52
CA THR A 229 -53.16 20.24 -26.42
C THR A 229 -52.84 18.87 -27.05
N SER A 230 -53.25 17.80 -26.37
CA SER A 230 -53.39 16.43 -26.88
C SER A 230 -54.66 16.34 -27.75
N PRO A 231 -54.80 15.41 -28.73
CA PRO A 231 -55.48 14.14 -28.41
C PRO A 231 -55.01 12.90 -29.22
N ALA A 232 -55.60 11.77 -28.85
CA ALA A 232 -55.39 10.38 -29.25
C ALA A 232 -55.84 9.97 -30.67
N ALA A 233 -55.27 8.88 -31.23
CA ALA A 233 -55.97 7.61 -31.57
C ALA A 233 -55.16 6.65 -32.48
N ALA A 234 -55.25 5.35 -32.12
CA ALA A 234 -55.40 4.12 -32.93
C ALA A 234 -54.24 3.42 -33.72
N LEU A 235 -53.99 2.17 -33.27
CA LEU A 235 -53.86 0.86 -33.97
C LEU A 235 -52.91 0.64 -35.16
N GLU A 236 -52.02 -0.36 -35.05
CA GLU A 236 -52.01 -1.58 -35.91
C GLU A 236 -51.03 -2.68 -35.43
N SER A 237 -51.59 -3.87 -35.15
CA SER A 237 -51.24 -5.23 -35.61
C SER A 237 -49.81 -5.84 -35.57
N GLY A 238 -49.62 -6.83 -34.68
CA GLY A 238 -49.04 -8.19 -34.90
C GLY A 238 -47.54 -8.38 -35.28
N PRO A 239 -46.96 -9.61 -35.20
CA PRO A 239 -47.56 -10.92 -34.94
C PRO A 239 -46.92 -11.77 -33.80
N GLU A 240 -47.63 -12.86 -33.49
CA GLU A 240 -47.37 -13.98 -32.58
C GLU A 240 -46.06 -14.76 -32.79
N LEU A 241 -45.52 -15.32 -31.70
CA LEU A 241 -44.76 -16.59 -31.66
C LEU A 241 -44.84 -17.21 -30.23
N PRO A 242 -44.63 -18.54 -30.07
CA PRO A 242 -45.43 -19.39 -29.16
C PRO A 242 -44.82 -19.68 -27.78
N SER A 243 -45.72 -20.04 -26.85
CA SER A 243 -45.44 -20.58 -25.51
C SER A 243 -44.75 -21.96 -25.52
N PRO A 244 -43.85 -22.24 -24.56
CA PRO A 244 -43.51 -23.61 -24.19
C PRO A 244 -44.18 -24.03 -22.86
N VAL A 245 -45.05 -25.03 -23.01
CA VAL A 245 -45.22 -26.26 -22.22
C VAL A 245 -44.74 -26.25 -20.75
N GLU A 246 -45.73 -26.42 -19.86
CA GLU A 246 -45.61 -26.80 -18.46
C GLU A 246 -44.84 -28.12 -18.28
N ALA A 247 -43.83 -28.10 -17.41
CA ALA A 247 -43.29 -29.30 -16.78
C ALA A 247 -43.42 -29.14 -15.26
N ALA A 248 -44.27 -29.98 -14.68
CA ALA A 248 -44.49 -30.10 -13.25
C ALA A 248 -43.21 -30.53 -12.53
N PHE A 249 -42.81 -29.78 -11.50
CA PHE A 249 -41.91 -30.25 -10.45
C PHE A 249 -42.62 -30.08 -9.11
N GLU A 250 -43.12 -31.20 -8.58
CA GLU A 250 -43.54 -31.31 -7.19
C GLU A 250 -42.31 -31.19 -6.29
N VAL A 251 -42.22 -30.07 -5.56
CA VAL A 251 -41.30 -29.94 -4.42
C VAL A 251 -42.11 -30.18 -3.16
N HIS A 252 -41.84 -31.30 -2.49
CA HIS A 252 -42.35 -31.58 -1.16
C HIS A 252 -41.74 -30.57 -0.16
N SER A 253 -42.58 -29.64 0.32
CA SER A 253 -42.26 -28.72 1.41
C SER A 253 -42.06 -29.50 2.71
N LEU A 254 -40.81 -29.65 3.15
CA LEU A 254 -40.48 -30.06 4.51
C LEU A 254 -40.74 -28.90 5.46
N ALA A 255 -41.74 -29.07 6.34
CA ALA A 255 -42.03 -28.18 7.45
C ALA A 255 -40.85 -28.18 8.45
N LEU A 256 -40.25 -27.01 8.67
CA LEU A 256 -39.33 -26.78 9.78
C LEU A 256 -40.11 -26.33 11.01
N PRO A 257 -39.78 -26.82 12.22
CA PRO A 257 -40.41 -26.36 13.45
C PRO A 257 -40.03 -24.90 13.73
N VAL A 258 -41.05 -24.07 13.95
CA VAL A 258 -40.92 -22.70 14.45
C VAL A 258 -40.38 -22.76 15.88
N ILE A 259 -39.15 -22.31 16.09
CA ILE A 259 -38.60 -22.05 17.42
C ILE A 259 -38.89 -20.58 17.72
N GLU A 260 -39.84 -20.33 18.63
CA GLU A 260 -40.11 -19.00 19.17
C GLU A 260 -38.94 -18.55 20.05
N LEU A 261 -38.18 -17.56 19.58
CA LEU A 261 -37.24 -16.82 20.42
C LEU A 261 -37.99 -15.69 21.15
N PRO A 262 -37.83 -15.55 22.48
CA PRO A 262 -38.44 -14.45 23.22
C PRO A 262 -37.85 -13.11 22.76
N ARG A 263 -38.73 -12.20 22.32
CA ARG A 263 -38.35 -10.83 21.94
C ARG A 263 -37.84 -10.06 23.18
N PRO A 264 -36.70 -9.37 23.12
CA PRO A 264 -36.33 -8.44 24.17
C PRO A 264 -37.24 -7.21 24.12
N ASP A 265 -37.84 -6.92 25.28
CA ASP A 265 -38.68 -5.75 25.54
C ASP A 265 -37.81 -4.49 25.56
N LEU A 266 -37.80 -3.74 24.45
CA LEU A 266 -37.17 -2.42 24.37
C LEU A 266 -38.21 -1.35 24.74
N SER A 267 -38.52 -1.27 26.03
CA SER A 267 -39.19 -0.09 26.58
C SER A 267 -38.22 1.10 26.53
N VAL A 268 -38.46 1.99 25.57
CA VAL A 268 -37.76 3.28 25.45
C VAL A 268 -38.23 4.17 26.60
N GLN A 269 -37.44 4.24 27.68
CA GLN A 269 -37.57 5.35 28.62
C GLN A 269 -37.01 6.61 27.96
N ARG A 270 -37.92 7.56 27.73
CA ARG A 270 -37.63 8.91 27.27
C ARG A 270 -36.92 9.67 28.39
N MET A 271 -35.58 9.65 28.40
CA MET A 271 -34.81 10.58 29.23
C MET A 271 -34.99 11.99 28.68
N VAL A 272 -35.67 12.83 29.46
CA VAL A 272 -35.68 14.28 29.29
C VAL A 272 -34.31 14.78 29.74
N LEU A 273 -33.50 15.26 28.79
CA LEU A 273 -32.29 16.02 29.09
C LEU A 273 -32.68 17.49 29.27
N THR A 274 -32.30 18.05 30.42
CA THR A 274 -32.37 19.48 30.72
C THR A 274 -31.49 20.29 29.76
N GLU A 275 -32.05 21.39 29.26
CA GLU A 275 -31.40 22.40 28.43
C GLU A 275 -30.08 22.88 29.05
N PHE A 276 -29.02 22.87 28.24
CA PHE A 276 -27.76 23.55 28.55
C PHE A 276 -27.64 24.79 27.67
N ASP A 277 -27.51 25.95 28.32
CA ASP A 277 -27.20 27.24 27.72
C ASP A 277 -25.82 27.21 27.04
N VAL A 278 -25.79 27.63 25.78
CA VAL A 278 -24.56 27.81 24.99
C VAL A 278 -24.27 29.32 24.93
N PRO A 279 -23.16 29.83 25.50
CA PRO A 279 -22.75 31.20 25.22
C PRO A 279 -22.20 31.30 23.80
N GLY A 280 -22.81 32.18 23.01
CA GLY A 280 -22.38 32.50 21.65
C GLY A 280 -21.00 33.15 21.63
N LEU A 281 -20.09 32.56 20.87
CA LEU A 281 -18.79 33.13 20.54
C LEU A 281 -18.88 33.73 19.13
N GLU A 282 -18.92 35.06 19.09
CA GLU A 282 -18.82 35.86 17.88
C GLU A 282 -17.44 35.65 17.21
N LEU A 283 -17.48 35.35 15.92
CA LEU A 283 -16.32 35.30 15.05
C LEU A 283 -15.95 36.72 14.65
N ASP A 284 -14.92 37.28 15.30
CA ASP A 284 -14.35 38.55 14.90
C ASP A 284 -12.99 38.39 14.19
N THR A 285 -12.73 39.34 13.32
CA THR A 285 -11.98 39.19 12.06
C THR A 285 -10.50 39.53 12.26
N CYS A 286 -9.57 38.58 12.14
CA CYS A 286 -8.13 38.88 12.24
C CYS A 286 -7.53 39.40 10.91
N ARG A 287 -7.32 40.72 10.91
CA ARG A 287 -6.52 41.54 9.99
C ARG A 287 -5.01 41.33 10.25
N PRO A 288 -4.13 41.24 9.23
CA PRO A 288 -2.70 41.07 9.48
C PRO A 288 -2.05 42.42 9.83
N LEU A 289 -1.39 42.47 11.00
CA LEU A 289 -0.55 43.59 11.42
C LEU A 289 0.88 43.41 10.86
N ILE A 290 1.38 44.45 10.20
CA ILE A 290 2.77 44.62 9.78
C ILE A 290 3.59 44.94 11.05
N ALA A 291 4.70 44.22 11.27
CA ALA A 291 5.65 44.53 12.33
C ALA A 291 6.89 45.21 11.73
N ASP A 292 7.15 46.42 12.23
CA ASP A 292 8.36 47.23 12.06
C ASP A 292 9.46 46.69 13.00
N PRO A 293 10.76 46.68 12.63
CA PRO A 293 11.82 46.13 13.45
C PRO A 293 12.59 47.26 14.17
N ASP A 294 12.34 47.44 15.47
CA ASP A 294 13.36 48.04 16.34
C ASP A 294 13.13 47.68 17.82
N ALA A 295 14.24 47.68 18.57
CA ALA A 295 14.39 47.58 20.02
C ALA A 295 14.72 46.22 20.67
N ALA A 296 16.02 46.13 21.00
CA ALA A 296 16.61 45.75 22.29
C ALA A 296 16.63 44.27 22.74
N SER A 297 17.84 43.74 22.77
CA SER A 297 18.27 42.48 23.38
C SER A 297 18.05 42.44 24.90
N PRO A 298 17.67 41.27 25.46
CA PRO A 298 17.99 40.94 26.84
C PRO A 298 19.03 39.80 26.91
N THR A 299 20.03 40.07 27.74
CA THR A 299 21.13 39.20 28.17
C THR A 299 20.60 37.94 28.85
N VAL A 300 21.00 36.75 28.37
CA VAL A 300 20.73 35.46 29.03
C VAL A 300 21.98 35.00 29.78
N SER A 301 21.84 34.90 31.10
CA SER A 301 22.83 34.33 32.02
C SER A 301 22.87 32.81 31.92
N VAL A 302 24.08 32.26 31.80
CA VAL A 302 24.41 30.83 31.83
C VAL A 302 24.58 30.37 33.29
N PRO A 303 24.09 29.19 33.70
CA PRO A 303 24.63 28.49 34.84
C PRO A 303 25.50 27.30 34.43
N ALA A 304 26.49 27.07 35.29
CA ALA A 304 27.71 26.32 35.10
C ALA A 304 27.58 24.79 35.08
N ALA A 305 28.59 24.18 34.48
CA ALA A 305 28.84 22.75 34.40
C ALA A 305 29.05 22.09 35.78
N ALA A 306 28.40 20.96 36.00
CA ALA A 306 28.73 20.01 37.06
C ALA A 306 29.52 18.85 36.46
N THR A 307 30.82 18.82 36.79
CA THR A 307 31.75 17.73 36.53
C THR A 307 31.52 16.63 37.56
N LEU A 308 31.17 15.41 37.13
CA LEU A 308 31.23 14.22 37.97
C LEU A 308 32.23 13.23 37.36
N THR A 309 33.39 13.18 37.99
CA THR A 309 34.40 12.13 37.89
C THR A 309 33.90 10.86 38.58
N ALA A 310 33.96 9.71 37.89
CA ALA A 310 33.96 8.41 38.52
C ALA A 310 35.03 7.52 37.87
N SER A 311 35.97 7.08 38.70
CA SER A 311 37.12 6.21 38.42
C SER A 311 36.72 4.77 38.09
N GLY A 312 37.62 4.08 37.36
CA GLY A 312 37.57 2.67 36.88
C GLY A 312 37.43 1.55 37.94
N PRO A 313 37.67 0.26 37.60
CA PRO A 313 38.87 -0.30 36.94
C PRO A 313 38.53 -1.18 35.69
N ALA A 314 39.37 -1.35 34.66
CA ALA A 314 40.70 -1.95 34.52
C ALA A 314 40.76 -3.50 34.59
N ALA A 315 41.04 -4.08 33.41
CA ALA A 315 41.74 -5.33 33.08
C ALA A 315 41.07 -6.72 33.32
N ALA A 316 40.84 -7.44 32.22
CA ALA A 316 41.10 -8.88 32.14
C ALA A 316 41.48 -9.28 30.70
N THR A 317 42.75 -9.64 30.55
CA THR A 317 43.42 -10.18 29.37
C THR A 317 42.93 -11.61 29.10
N LEU A 318 42.38 -11.90 27.92
CA LEU A 318 42.13 -13.27 27.49
C LEU A 318 43.35 -13.84 26.78
N THR A 319 44.01 -14.76 27.46
CA THR A 319 45.13 -15.56 26.96
C THR A 319 44.57 -16.79 26.26
N ALA A 320 44.98 -17.02 25.02
CA ALA A 320 44.70 -18.23 24.28
C ALA A 320 45.54 -19.39 24.84
N VAL A 321 44.90 -20.54 25.11
CA VAL A 321 45.58 -21.81 25.36
C VAL A 321 45.02 -22.87 24.43
N THR A 322 45.92 -23.39 23.61
CA THR A 322 45.80 -24.56 22.76
C THR A 322 46.29 -25.79 23.52
N ALA A 323 45.54 -26.89 23.51
CA ALA A 323 45.97 -28.28 23.73
C ALA A 323 44.79 -29.16 23.25
N GLU A 324 44.87 -29.87 22.13
CA GLU A 324 45.66 -31.07 21.81
C GLU A 324 45.24 -32.32 22.58
N ALA A 325 45.04 -33.38 21.80
CA ALA A 325 44.30 -34.61 22.05
C ALA A 325 44.97 -35.58 23.02
N THR A 326 44.18 -36.48 23.63
CA THR A 326 44.64 -37.82 24.05
C THR A 326 43.47 -38.81 24.05
N ASP A 327 43.76 -39.98 23.48
CA ASP A 327 42.92 -41.16 23.27
C ASP A 327 42.46 -41.91 24.56
N ALA A 328 41.44 -42.75 24.31
CA ALA A 328 40.72 -43.79 25.06
C ALA A 328 41.53 -44.78 25.95
N PRO A 329 40.96 -45.92 26.44
CA PRO A 329 39.65 -46.23 27.05
C PRO A 329 39.81 -46.85 28.47
N THR A 330 38.74 -46.99 29.26
CA THR A 330 38.70 -48.02 30.33
C THR A 330 37.29 -48.57 30.51
N THR A 331 37.16 -49.85 30.18
CA THR A 331 36.04 -50.73 30.46
C THR A 331 36.23 -51.33 31.86
N GLY A 332 35.18 -51.35 32.70
CA GLY A 332 35.18 -52.03 34.00
C GLY A 332 33.75 -52.21 34.54
N PRO A 333 33.31 -53.43 34.91
CA PRO A 333 31.91 -53.74 35.24
C PRO A 333 31.63 -53.87 36.75
N GLY A 334 30.33 -53.82 37.12
CA GLY A 334 29.77 -54.19 38.43
C GLY A 334 29.40 -52.99 39.31
N SER A 335 28.35 -52.96 40.14
CA SER A 335 27.37 -53.95 40.58
C SER A 335 26.31 -53.20 41.42
N THR A 336 25.04 -53.57 41.26
CA THR A 336 24.02 -53.77 42.32
C THR A 336 23.57 -52.63 43.27
N ASP A 337 22.27 -52.30 43.13
CA ASP A 337 21.21 -51.95 44.11
C ASP A 337 21.46 -51.03 45.32
N ALA A 338 20.67 -49.95 45.40
CA ALA A 338 19.52 -49.77 46.32
C ALA A 338 19.23 -48.27 46.60
N PRO A 339 17.98 -47.89 46.94
CA PRO A 339 17.45 -46.54 46.70
C PRO A 339 17.68 -45.58 47.86
N ALA A 340 18.09 -44.35 47.54
CA ALA A 340 18.09 -43.23 48.48
C ALA A 340 17.11 -42.16 47.99
N ASN A 341 15.99 -42.03 48.71
CA ASN A 341 15.10 -40.89 48.67
C ASN A 341 15.84 -39.63 49.17
N GLY A 342 15.75 -38.53 48.42
CA GLY A 342 15.89 -37.20 49.00
C GLY A 342 16.67 -36.18 48.16
N ALA A 343 16.07 -34.99 48.07
CA ALA A 343 16.66 -33.68 47.76
C ALA A 343 16.73 -33.23 46.28
N GLY A 344 15.75 -32.42 45.89
CA GLY A 344 15.97 -31.20 45.10
C GLY A 344 16.67 -31.36 43.75
N GLY A 345 16.11 -32.18 42.85
CA GLY A 345 16.52 -32.15 41.45
C GLY A 345 16.00 -30.89 40.79
N ASP A 346 16.87 -29.89 40.58
CA ASP A 346 16.62 -28.85 39.59
C ASP A 346 16.22 -29.54 38.27
N PRO A 347 15.11 -29.15 37.63
CA PRO A 347 14.69 -29.77 36.39
C PRO A 347 15.84 -29.65 35.37
N PRO A 348 16.22 -30.76 34.68
CA PRO A 348 17.34 -30.75 33.76
C PRO A 348 17.14 -29.64 32.71
N PRO A 349 18.19 -28.87 32.37
CA PRO A 349 18.07 -27.77 31.43
C PRO A 349 17.50 -28.28 30.11
N VAL A 350 16.28 -27.86 29.80
CA VAL A 350 15.57 -28.25 28.58
C VAL A 350 16.44 -27.86 27.39
N SER A 351 16.93 -28.85 26.64
CA SER A 351 17.86 -28.64 25.53
C SER A 351 17.35 -27.56 24.58
N PRO A 352 18.15 -26.52 24.28
CA PRO A 352 17.72 -25.36 23.48
C PRO A 352 17.32 -25.73 22.04
N ALA A 353 17.69 -26.93 21.58
CA ALA A 353 17.37 -27.46 20.24
C ALA A 353 15.86 -27.59 19.96
N ASN A 354 15.01 -27.74 20.99
CA ASN A 354 13.56 -27.89 20.81
C ASN A 354 12.75 -26.59 20.94
N ARG A 355 13.39 -25.44 21.18
CA ARG A 355 12.67 -24.16 21.13
C ARG A 355 12.35 -23.89 19.66
N GLY A 356 11.10 -23.68 19.27
CA GLY A 356 10.78 -23.33 17.87
C GLY A 356 11.51 -22.06 17.41
N ALA A 357 11.43 -21.73 16.13
CA ALA A 357 11.98 -20.47 15.62
C ALA A 357 11.35 -19.27 16.36
N ALA A 358 12.19 -18.37 16.87
CA ALA A 358 11.71 -17.16 17.54
C ALA A 358 11.03 -16.23 16.54
N TRP A 359 10.01 -15.50 16.99
CA TRP A 359 9.26 -14.54 16.17
C TRP A 359 8.81 -13.35 17.00
N PHE A 360 8.39 -12.28 16.32
CA PHE A 360 8.00 -11.02 16.97
C PHE A 360 6.50 -10.94 17.21
N GLY A 361 6.09 -10.91 18.48
CA GLY A 361 4.71 -10.68 18.89
C GLY A 361 4.24 -9.25 18.59
N VAL A 362 3.01 -9.10 18.09
CA VAL A 362 2.42 -7.81 17.73
C VAL A 362 1.17 -7.56 18.56
N ARG A 363 1.14 -6.49 19.37
CA ARG A 363 -0.10 -6.00 20.00
C ARG A 363 -0.81 -4.98 19.13
N ALA A 364 -2.15 -5.03 19.14
CA ALA A 364 -2.98 -4.04 18.49
C ALA A 364 -2.87 -2.71 19.23
N ARG A 365 -2.44 -1.67 18.53
CA ARG A 365 -2.43 -0.30 19.04
C ARG A 365 -2.39 0.69 17.89
N THR A 366 -3.22 1.72 17.97
CA THR A 366 -3.12 2.93 17.16
C THR A 366 -3.45 4.14 18.03
N ASP A 367 -2.58 5.15 17.98
CA ASP A 367 -2.83 6.47 18.56
C ASP A 367 -2.64 7.58 17.50
N GLU A 368 -2.92 8.82 17.89
CA GLU A 368 -2.81 9.97 16.97
C GLU A 368 -1.37 10.21 16.50
N ALA A 369 -0.37 9.92 17.35
CA ALA A 369 1.04 10.06 16.99
C ALA A 369 1.45 9.03 15.93
N ASP A 370 0.92 7.81 16.03
CA ASP A 370 1.09 6.77 15.01
C ASP A 370 0.57 7.25 13.64
N ARG A 371 -0.52 8.01 13.58
CA ARG A 371 -1.05 8.55 12.30
C ARG A 371 -0.06 9.46 11.59
N GLU A 372 0.58 10.38 12.30
CA GLU A 372 1.55 11.30 11.70
C GLU A 372 2.84 10.56 11.31
N ARG A 373 3.25 9.57 12.10
CA ARG A 373 4.37 8.70 11.76
C ARG A 373 4.07 7.86 10.52
N LEU A 374 2.87 7.30 10.39
CA LEU A 374 2.41 6.60 9.18
C LEU A 374 2.39 7.51 7.95
N ARG A 375 1.98 8.77 8.11
CA ARG A 375 2.04 9.77 7.01
C ARG A 375 3.48 9.97 6.53
N THR A 376 4.45 9.99 7.44
CA THR A 376 5.87 10.08 7.11
C THR A 376 6.39 8.81 6.43
N VAL A 377 6.08 7.63 6.99
CA VAL A 377 6.57 6.31 6.52
C VAL A 377 5.97 5.94 5.16
N LEU A 378 4.67 6.15 4.96
CA LEU A 378 3.97 5.77 3.72
C LEU A 378 3.95 6.90 2.68
N GLY A 379 4.26 8.13 3.08
CA GLY A 379 4.33 9.30 2.20
C GLY A 379 3.03 9.51 1.41
N TRP A 380 3.13 9.55 0.08
CA TRP A 380 1.97 9.78 -0.78
C TRP A 380 0.96 8.63 -0.75
N LYS A 381 1.39 7.38 -0.46
CA LYS A 381 0.50 6.22 -0.35
C LYS A 381 -0.48 6.39 0.80
N PHE A 382 -0.05 7.01 1.91
CA PHE A 382 -0.93 7.33 3.04
C PHE A 382 -2.18 8.10 2.58
N GLN A 383 -1.98 9.19 1.84
CA GLN A 383 -3.08 10.03 1.36
C GLN A 383 -3.97 9.31 0.34
N ALA A 384 -3.40 8.44 -0.49
CA ALA A 384 -4.17 7.62 -1.42
C ALA A 384 -5.06 6.62 -0.66
N HIS A 385 -4.49 5.91 0.30
CA HIS A 385 -5.21 4.97 1.15
C HIS A 385 -6.26 5.65 2.02
N CYS A 386 -5.98 6.84 2.60
CA CYS A 386 -6.97 7.61 3.35
C CYS A 386 -8.23 7.89 2.54
N ARG A 387 -8.09 8.23 1.25
CA ARG A 387 -9.26 8.44 0.37
C ARG A 387 -10.05 7.15 0.15
N THR A 388 -9.35 6.03 -0.03
CA THR A 388 -9.99 4.71 -0.17
C THR A 388 -10.73 4.33 1.12
N VAL A 389 -10.10 4.49 2.29
CA VAL A 389 -10.72 4.20 3.59
C VAL A 389 -11.89 5.13 3.86
N ALA A 390 -11.76 6.45 3.62
CA ALA A 390 -12.87 7.39 3.80
C ALA A 390 -14.08 7.00 2.92
N ARG A 391 -13.83 6.54 1.69
CA ARG A 391 -14.89 6.00 0.83
C ARG A 391 -15.47 4.70 1.39
N ALA A 392 -14.65 3.76 1.84
CA ALA A 392 -15.11 2.51 2.47
C ALA A 392 -16.00 2.79 3.68
N LEU A 393 -15.56 3.67 4.59
CA LEU A 393 -16.34 4.12 5.75
C LEU A 393 -17.62 4.85 5.33
N SER A 394 -17.65 5.52 4.17
CA SER A 394 -18.88 6.11 3.63
C SER A 394 -19.91 5.09 3.14
N MET A 395 -19.44 3.98 2.56
CA MET A 395 -20.29 2.92 2.03
C MET A 395 -20.72 1.92 3.12
N HIS A 396 -19.93 1.79 4.19
CA HIS A 396 -20.15 0.80 5.25
C HIS A 396 -20.18 1.49 6.63
N PRO A 397 -21.33 2.08 7.03
CA PRO A 397 -21.43 2.80 8.30
C PRO A 397 -21.14 1.90 9.52
N GLY A 398 -21.36 0.58 9.42
CA GLY A 398 -21.02 -0.37 10.49
C GLY A 398 -19.53 -0.39 10.86
N LEU A 399 -18.63 -0.05 9.94
CA LEU A 399 -17.20 0.12 10.24
C LEU A 399 -16.90 1.33 11.12
N ARG A 400 -17.81 2.32 11.16
CA ARG A 400 -17.68 3.51 12.02
C ARG A 400 -18.13 3.23 13.44
N SER A 401 -19.05 2.29 13.64
CA SER A 401 -19.54 1.94 14.97
C SER A 401 -18.52 1.12 15.77
N ALA A 402 -17.55 0.51 15.07
CA ALA A 402 -16.42 -0.18 15.70
C ALA A 402 -15.39 0.79 16.30
N VAL A 403 -15.52 2.11 16.07
CA VAL A 403 -14.62 3.16 16.59
C VAL A 403 -14.59 3.15 18.12
N GLY A 404 -13.63 2.40 18.66
CA GLY A 404 -13.19 2.46 20.06
C GLY A 404 -12.08 3.48 20.26
N ALA A 405 -11.25 3.29 21.30
CA ALA A 405 -10.11 4.14 21.68
C ALA A 405 -8.95 4.19 20.66
N HIS A 406 -9.16 3.69 19.44
CA HIS A 406 -8.14 3.48 18.43
C HIS A 406 -8.42 4.34 17.21
N ASP A 407 -7.35 4.87 16.64
CA ASP A 407 -7.43 5.57 15.37
C ASP A 407 -7.74 4.58 14.23
N VAL A 408 -9.03 4.41 13.93
CA VAL A 408 -9.54 3.51 12.89
C VAL A 408 -8.95 3.85 11.51
N MET A 409 -8.76 5.14 11.21
CA MET A 409 -8.21 5.57 9.92
C MET A 409 -6.77 5.08 9.76
N ALA A 410 -5.91 5.30 10.75
CA ALA A 410 -4.53 4.81 10.73
C ALA A 410 -4.47 3.29 10.58
N GLY A 411 -5.29 2.55 11.34
CA GLY A 411 -5.31 1.09 11.28
C GLY A 411 -5.70 0.57 9.90
N LEU A 412 -6.83 1.04 9.34
CA LEU A 412 -7.32 0.59 8.03
C LEU A 412 -6.42 1.02 6.87
N VAL A 413 -5.80 2.21 6.95
CA VAL A 413 -4.78 2.63 5.97
C VAL A 413 -3.60 1.68 5.97
N THR A 414 -3.21 1.18 7.14
CA THR A 414 -2.09 0.26 7.26
C THR A 414 -2.45 -1.13 6.71
N VAL A 415 -3.68 -1.61 6.90
CA VAL A 415 -4.17 -2.83 6.25
C VAL A 415 -4.10 -2.71 4.72
N LEU A 416 -4.55 -1.57 4.15
CA LEU A 416 -4.41 -1.31 2.72
C LEU A 416 -2.94 -1.28 2.26
N ALA A 417 -2.06 -0.70 3.06
CA ALA A 417 -0.64 -0.66 2.76
C ALA A 417 -0.05 -2.07 2.70
N LEU A 418 -0.37 -2.95 3.66
CA LEU A 418 0.09 -4.35 3.65
C LEU A 418 -0.29 -5.07 2.35
N LEU A 419 -1.49 -4.82 1.86
CA LEU A 419 -2.01 -5.39 0.61
C LEU A 419 -1.38 -4.77 -0.66
N ASP A 420 -0.79 -3.58 -0.55
CA ASP A 420 -0.10 -2.83 -1.62
C ASP A 420 1.43 -2.97 -1.54
N GLY A 421 1.90 -4.17 -1.20
CA GLY A 421 3.32 -4.58 -1.22
C GLY A 421 4.10 -4.29 0.06
N VAL A 422 3.56 -3.50 1.01
CA VAL A 422 4.22 -3.28 2.32
C VAL A 422 4.29 -4.57 3.13
N GLY A 423 3.35 -5.49 2.89
CA GLY A 423 3.21 -6.74 3.62
C GLY A 423 4.44 -7.63 3.56
N GLU A 424 5.17 -7.67 2.43
CA GLU A 424 6.34 -8.55 2.29
C GLU A 424 7.43 -8.21 3.32
N ARG A 425 7.82 -6.94 3.43
CA ARG A 425 8.82 -6.49 4.42
C ARG A 425 8.35 -6.70 5.85
N VAL A 426 7.09 -6.37 6.14
CA VAL A 426 6.53 -6.53 7.48
C VAL A 426 6.52 -8.00 7.87
N ASN A 427 5.99 -8.86 6.99
CA ASN A 427 5.86 -10.28 7.25
C ASN A 427 7.20 -11.01 7.34
N ASP A 428 8.19 -10.64 6.52
CA ASP A 428 9.55 -11.18 6.61
C ASP A 428 10.19 -10.87 7.98
N ALA A 429 10.10 -9.62 8.43
CA ALA A 429 10.61 -9.21 9.74
C ALA A 429 9.87 -9.90 10.90
N LEU A 430 8.54 -10.03 10.83
CA LEU A 430 7.74 -10.73 11.86
C LEU A 430 8.10 -12.22 11.97
N ARG A 431 8.51 -12.83 10.85
CA ARG A 431 8.97 -14.23 10.75
C ARG A 431 10.43 -14.42 11.11
N GLY A 432 11.11 -13.39 11.61
CA GLY A 432 12.49 -13.46 12.08
C GLY A 432 13.56 -13.25 10.99
N GLY A 433 13.20 -12.73 9.80
CA GLY A 433 14.14 -12.33 8.76
C GLY A 433 15.08 -11.18 9.16
N GLY A 434 14.83 -10.54 10.30
CA GLY A 434 15.67 -9.52 10.91
C GLY A 434 15.04 -8.97 12.19
N THR A 435 15.74 -8.06 12.87
CA THR A 435 15.11 -7.30 13.94
C THR A 435 14.16 -6.28 13.32
N PRO A 436 12.85 -6.31 13.62
CA PRO A 436 11.92 -5.35 13.04
C PRO A 436 12.28 -3.95 13.51
N ASP A 437 12.59 -3.07 12.56
CA ASP A 437 12.79 -1.66 12.87
C ASP A 437 11.49 -1.01 13.38
N GLU A 438 11.61 0.19 13.93
CA GLU A 438 10.46 0.89 14.51
C GLU A 438 9.32 1.13 13.51
N ASP A 439 9.61 1.27 12.22
CA ASP A 439 8.60 1.51 11.18
C ASP A 439 7.82 0.22 10.89
N VAL A 440 8.50 -0.92 10.83
CA VAL A 440 7.87 -2.24 10.74
C VAL A 440 7.00 -2.51 11.96
N GLN A 441 7.49 -2.21 13.16
CA GLN A 441 6.71 -2.38 14.40
C GLN A 441 5.46 -1.49 14.40
N LEU A 442 5.58 -0.24 13.94
CA LEU A 442 4.45 0.67 13.73
C LEU A 442 3.43 0.10 12.75
N LEU A 443 3.87 -0.34 11.57
CA LEU A 443 2.99 -0.89 10.56
C LEU A 443 2.28 -2.16 11.07
N ALA A 444 2.99 -3.04 11.79
CA ALA A 444 2.39 -4.25 12.34
C ALA A 444 1.32 -3.96 13.40
N ARG A 445 1.62 -3.09 14.39
CA ARG A 445 0.65 -2.75 15.45
C ARG A 445 -0.59 -2.05 14.91
N CYS A 446 -0.39 -1.14 13.95
CA CYS A 446 -1.49 -0.40 13.33
C CYS A 446 -2.33 -1.32 12.45
N ALA A 447 -1.72 -2.19 11.66
CA ALA A 447 -2.45 -3.17 10.86
C ALA A 447 -3.28 -4.11 11.73
N ARG A 448 -2.72 -4.63 12.83
CA ARG A 448 -3.46 -5.50 13.76
C ARG A 448 -4.67 -4.78 14.35
N ALA A 449 -4.50 -3.55 14.82
CA ALA A 449 -5.61 -2.73 15.31
C ALA A 449 -6.66 -2.46 14.22
N GLY A 450 -6.24 -2.21 12.97
CA GLY A 450 -7.12 -2.04 11.83
C GLY A 450 -7.92 -3.29 11.49
N LEU A 451 -7.30 -4.47 11.53
CA LEU A 451 -7.97 -5.75 11.30
C LEU A 451 -9.04 -6.01 12.36
N GLU A 452 -8.80 -5.68 13.64
CA GLU A 452 -9.78 -5.86 14.72
C GLU A 452 -11.08 -5.05 14.49
N GLN A 453 -11.02 -3.97 13.71
CA GLN A 453 -12.18 -3.15 13.33
C GLN A 453 -13.05 -3.78 12.23
N LEU A 454 -12.52 -4.75 11.51
CA LEU A 454 -13.20 -5.36 10.38
C LEU A 454 -14.08 -6.54 10.85
N PRO A 455 -15.15 -6.88 10.12
CA PRO A 455 -15.98 -8.04 10.46
C PRO A 455 -15.19 -9.34 10.39
N ALA A 456 -15.35 -10.19 11.40
CA ALA A 456 -14.76 -11.52 11.43
C ALA A 456 -15.48 -12.49 10.48
N VAL A 457 -14.74 -13.46 9.96
CA VAL A 457 -15.23 -14.62 9.22
C VAL A 457 -15.23 -15.81 10.16
N GLY A 458 -16.43 -16.25 10.54
CA GLY A 458 -16.64 -17.52 11.21
C GLY A 458 -16.99 -18.60 10.19
N GLY A 459 -16.06 -19.51 9.90
CA GLY A 459 -16.27 -20.58 8.92
C GLY A 459 -15.04 -20.90 8.07
N PRO A 460 -15.23 -21.69 6.99
CA PRO A 460 -14.12 -22.13 6.16
C PRO A 460 -13.54 -20.97 5.32
N VAL A 461 -12.22 -20.86 5.32
CA VAL A 461 -11.42 -20.01 4.45
C VAL A 461 -10.29 -20.83 3.83
N PHE A 462 -9.76 -20.37 2.70
CA PHE A 462 -8.89 -21.16 1.84
C PHE A 462 -7.66 -20.36 1.42
N ALA A 463 -6.52 -21.04 1.31
CA ALA A 463 -5.30 -20.49 0.75
C ALA A 463 -4.57 -21.56 -0.04
N THR A 464 -3.76 -21.16 -1.02
CA THR A 464 -2.95 -22.09 -1.80
C THR A 464 -1.59 -22.26 -1.12
N VAL A 465 -1.12 -23.51 -1.05
CA VAL A 465 0.17 -23.87 -0.47
C VAL A 465 1.30 -23.33 -1.37
N PRO A 466 2.43 -22.86 -0.82
CA PRO A 466 3.61 -22.54 -1.62
C PRO A 466 4.01 -23.69 -2.54
N ALA A 467 4.49 -23.38 -3.74
CA ALA A 467 4.96 -24.38 -4.67
C ALA A 467 6.12 -25.20 -4.08
N GLY A 468 6.11 -26.52 -4.29
CA GLY A 468 7.14 -27.44 -3.82
C GLY A 468 7.10 -27.75 -2.32
N LEU A 469 6.05 -27.34 -1.60
CA LEU A 469 5.94 -27.66 -0.18
C LEU A 469 5.63 -29.13 0.07
N ASP A 470 6.41 -29.78 0.93
CA ASP A 470 6.03 -31.07 1.51
C ASP A 470 4.91 -30.87 2.54
N VAL A 471 3.68 -31.24 2.19
CA VAL A 471 2.55 -31.19 3.12
C VAL A 471 2.64 -32.23 4.25
N GLY A 472 3.44 -33.28 4.10
CA GLY A 472 3.56 -34.38 5.06
C GLY A 472 4.14 -33.96 6.42
N ARG A 473 4.75 -32.78 6.48
CA ARG A 473 5.23 -32.17 7.74
C ARG A 473 4.12 -31.62 8.64
N TYR A 474 2.91 -31.42 8.13
CA TYR A 474 1.76 -31.04 8.94
C TYR A 474 1.17 -32.31 9.58
N ARG A 475 1.46 -32.55 10.86
CA ARG A 475 0.93 -33.74 11.55
C ARG A 475 -0.35 -33.41 12.29
N ALA A 476 -1.36 -34.27 12.16
CA ALA A 476 -2.60 -34.14 12.90
C ALA A 476 -2.30 -34.05 14.41
N GLY A 477 -2.91 -33.07 15.09
CA GLY A 477 -2.66 -32.77 16.49
C GLY A 477 -1.53 -31.76 16.73
N ASP A 478 -0.75 -31.35 15.72
CA ASP A 478 0.25 -30.29 15.89
C ASP A 478 -0.41 -28.92 16.09
N LEU A 479 0.28 -28.04 16.82
CA LEU A 479 -0.09 -26.62 16.91
C LEU A 479 0.96 -25.83 16.15
N VAL A 480 0.51 -25.01 15.21
CA VAL A 480 1.38 -24.08 14.49
C VAL A 480 0.95 -22.66 14.77
N VAL A 481 1.91 -21.73 14.80
CA VAL A 481 1.65 -20.29 14.90
C VAL A 481 2.20 -19.62 13.66
N GLU A 482 1.41 -18.73 13.07
CA GLU A 482 1.83 -17.93 11.93
C GLU A 482 2.17 -16.51 12.38
N PRO A 483 3.46 -16.13 12.42
CA PRO A 483 3.87 -14.79 12.84
C PRO A 483 3.40 -13.68 11.90
N ALA A 484 3.21 -13.96 10.61
CA ALA A 484 2.87 -12.95 9.62
C ALA A 484 1.37 -12.74 9.45
N PHE A 485 1.00 -11.61 8.84
CA PHE A 485 -0.35 -11.40 8.32
C PHE A 485 -0.58 -12.32 7.12
N THR A 486 -1.67 -13.09 7.17
CA THR A 486 -1.97 -14.09 6.13
C THR A 486 -3.26 -13.76 5.42
N THR A 487 -3.16 -13.43 4.13
CA THR A 487 -4.33 -13.25 3.26
C THR A 487 -4.89 -14.60 2.85
N VAL A 488 -6.19 -14.76 2.98
CA VAL A 488 -6.94 -15.97 2.62
C VAL A 488 -8.18 -15.59 1.81
N SER A 489 -8.77 -16.56 1.14
CA SER A 489 -10.02 -16.42 0.40
C SER A 489 -11.18 -17.03 1.17
N CYS A 490 -12.31 -16.35 1.24
CA CYS A 490 -13.57 -16.88 1.78
C CYS A 490 -14.24 -17.90 0.84
N HIS A 491 -13.71 -18.03 -0.37
CA HIS A 491 -14.17 -19.02 -1.35
C HIS A 491 -12.96 -19.77 -1.87
N GLY A 492 -13.02 -21.08 -1.91
CA GLY A 492 -11.96 -21.82 -2.59
C GLY A 492 -12.09 -21.75 -4.10
N GLY A 493 -11.04 -22.23 -4.75
CA GLY A 493 -10.99 -22.53 -6.17
C GLY A 493 -10.23 -23.84 -6.33
N THR A 494 -10.71 -24.71 -7.22
CA THR A 494 -10.12 -26.02 -7.46
C THR A 494 -9.19 -26.08 -8.67
N GLU A 495 -8.91 -24.94 -9.31
CA GLU A 495 -8.08 -24.92 -10.50
C GLU A 495 -6.59 -24.90 -10.14
N GLY A 496 -5.86 -25.94 -10.57
CA GLY A 496 -4.40 -26.07 -10.44
C GLY A 496 -3.98 -27.17 -9.45
N ASP A 497 -2.83 -27.80 -9.74
CA ASP A 497 -2.30 -28.97 -9.01
C ASP A 497 -1.62 -28.61 -7.68
N ALA A 498 -1.64 -27.33 -7.30
CA ALA A 498 -1.05 -26.88 -6.04
C ALA A 498 -1.86 -27.36 -4.85
N GLY A 499 -1.16 -27.84 -3.80
CA GLY A 499 -1.79 -28.15 -2.52
C GLY A 499 -2.51 -26.94 -1.93
N ARG A 500 -3.47 -27.17 -1.02
CA ARG A 500 -4.31 -26.09 -0.46
C ARG A 500 -4.45 -26.20 1.05
N TYR A 501 -4.56 -25.06 1.71
CA TYR A 501 -4.99 -24.96 3.10
C TYR A 501 -6.50 -24.76 3.15
N ALA A 502 -7.20 -25.58 3.93
CA ALA A 502 -8.59 -25.34 4.32
C ALA A 502 -8.62 -25.05 5.81
N ILE A 503 -9.00 -23.83 6.17
CA ILE A 503 -8.87 -23.31 7.53
C ILE A 503 -10.25 -22.97 8.06
N TRP A 504 -10.62 -23.53 9.21
CA TRP A 504 -11.79 -23.06 9.93
C TRP A 504 -11.41 -21.83 10.75
N SER A 505 -11.84 -20.67 10.26
CA SER A 505 -11.60 -19.36 10.86
C SER A 505 -12.66 -19.05 11.92
N ALA A 506 -12.22 -18.40 13.00
CA ALA A 506 -13.07 -17.70 13.94
C ALA A 506 -12.81 -16.17 13.92
N THR A 507 -11.59 -15.74 13.54
CA THR A 507 -11.15 -14.35 13.68
C THR A 507 -10.59 -13.71 12.42
N ALA A 508 -10.41 -14.45 11.30
CA ALA A 508 -9.99 -13.83 10.04
C ALA A 508 -10.93 -12.68 9.66
N ARG A 509 -10.38 -11.60 9.13
CA ARG A 509 -11.10 -10.33 8.98
C ARG A 509 -11.39 -10.03 7.52
N ARG A 510 -12.66 -9.79 7.19
CA ARG A 510 -13.11 -9.55 5.80
C ARG A 510 -12.53 -8.26 5.26
N LEU A 511 -11.96 -8.31 4.06
CA LEU A 511 -11.32 -7.19 3.38
C LEU A 511 -12.19 -6.56 2.29
N ASP A 512 -13.32 -7.18 1.95
CA ASP A 512 -14.24 -6.75 0.87
C ASP A 512 -14.76 -5.32 1.08
N GLN A 513 -14.95 -4.92 2.34
CA GLN A 513 -15.45 -3.60 2.70
C GLN A 513 -14.44 -2.47 2.45
N LEU A 514 -13.16 -2.78 2.25
CA LEU A 514 -12.12 -1.78 1.97
C LEU A 514 -12.09 -1.32 0.50
N GLY A 515 -12.98 -1.86 -0.35
CA GLY A 515 -13.10 -1.44 -1.75
C GLY A 515 -11.88 -1.82 -2.61
N ILE A 516 -11.10 -2.79 -2.16
CA ILE A 516 -10.00 -3.36 -2.93
C ILE A 516 -10.64 -4.18 -4.03
N ALA A 517 -10.43 -3.76 -5.27
CA ALA A 517 -10.92 -4.52 -6.40
C ALA A 517 -10.16 -5.85 -6.44
N ASP A 518 -10.86 -6.92 -6.09
CA ASP A 518 -10.52 -8.23 -6.60
C ASP A 518 -10.48 -8.10 -8.14
N GLY A 519 -9.43 -8.61 -8.77
CA GLY A 519 -9.21 -8.46 -10.20
C GLY A 519 -10.46 -8.80 -11.04
N PRO A 520 -10.52 -8.36 -12.31
CA PRO A 520 -11.70 -8.53 -13.14
C PRO A 520 -12.20 -9.97 -13.12
N GLY A 521 -13.46 -10.17 -12.70
CA GLY A 521 -14.14 -11.48 -12.66
C GLY A 521 -14.08 -12.23 -11.33
N VAL A 522 -13.28 -11.76 -10.36
CA VAL A 522 -13.14 -12.45 -9.07
C VAL A 522 -14.02 -11.74 -8.04
N ARG A 523 -15.19 -12.29 -7.71
CA ARG A 523 -15.96 -11.89 -6.50
C ARG A 523 -15.59 -12.77 -5.30
N ALA A 524 -14.34 -13.24 -5.25
CA ALA A 524 -13.91 -14.06 -4.13
C ALA A 524 -13.62 -13.13 -2.95
N GLY A 525 -14.55 -13.03 -1.99
CA GLY A 525 -14.31 -12.26 -0.77
C GLY A 525 -12.99 -12.66 -0.14
N ARG A 526 -12.11 -11.69 0.11
CA ARG A 526 -10.84 -11.92 0.82
C ARG A 526 -11.00 -11.71 2.31
N ALA A 527 -10.21 -12.43 3.07
CA ALA A 527 -10.02 -12.19 4.49
C ALA A 527 -8.53 -12.20 4.84
N MET A 528 -8.20 -11.74 6.04
CA MET A 528 -6.82 -11.75 6.54
C MET A 528 -6.80 -12.20 8.00
N PHE A 529 -5.92 -13.15 8.31
CA PHE A 529 -5.55 -13.47 9.68
C PHE A 529 -4.53 -12.45 10.20
N ALA A 530 -4.65 -12.10 11.48
CA ALA A 530 -3.68 -11.23 12.14
C ALA A 530 -2.35 -11.96 12.37
N ALA A 531 -1.28 -11.19 12.50
CA ALA A 531 0.02 -11.68 12.94
C ALA A 531 -0.09 -12.42 14.30
N GLY A 532 0.48 -13.63 14.37
CA GLY A 532 0.45 -14.48 15.56
C GLY A 532 -0.78 -15.38 15.67
N SER A 533 -1.60 -15.53 14.62
CA SER A 533 -2.70 -16.49 14.61
C SER A 533 -2.19 -17.92 14.80
N ARG A 534 -2.92 -18.72 15.59
CA ARG A 534 -2.57 -20.09 15.95
C ARG A 534 -3.55 -21.06 15.31
N PHE A 535 -3.03 -22.18 14.79
CA PHE A 535 -3.80 -23.19 14.09
C PHE A 535 -3.49 -24.58 14.61
N ALA A 536 -4.53 -25.33 14.97
CA ALA A 536 -4.44 -26.76 15.17
C ALA A 536 -4.49 -27.46 13.81
N VAL A 537 -3.53 -28.35 13.56
CA VAL A 537 -3.51 -29.21 12.38
C VAL A 537 -4.46 -30.36 12.61
N LEU A 538 -5.51 -30.45 11.79
CA LEU A 538 -6.52 -31.51 11.90
C LEU A 538 -6.15 -32.74 11.09
N GLY A 539 -5.35 -32.56 10.03
CA GLY A 539 -4.89 -33.64 9.16
C GLY A 539 -4.45 -33.13 7.80
N VAL A 540 -3.92 -34.05 7.00
CA VAL A 540 -3.60 -33.85 5.59
C VAL A 540 -4.41 -34.89 4.82
N ASP A 541 -5.26 -34.41 3.91
CA ASP A 541 -6.13 -35.24 3.09
C ASP A 541 -5.74 -35.10 1.62
N GLU A 542 -6.09 -36.09 0.78
CA GLU A 542 -6.03 -35.94 -0.68
C GLU A 542 -7.32 -35.33 -1.20
N GLY A 543 -7.16 -34.42 -2.16
CA GLY A 543 -8.29 -33.74 -2.78
C GLY A 543 -9.02 -34.50 -3.87
N PRO A 544 -10.17 -33.98 -4.34
CA PRO A 544 -10.86 -34.59 -5.47
C PRO A 544 -10.00 -34.54 -6.74
N ASP A 545 -9.10 -33.55 -6.83
CA ASP A 545 -8.16 -33.37 -7.92
C ASP A 545 -6.83 -34.14 -7.68
N GLY A 546 -6.73 -34.94 -6.61
CA GLY A 546 -5.49 -35.58 -6.15
C GLY A 546 -4.49 -34.65 -5.45
N ALA A 547 -4.69 -33.32 -5.54
CA ALA A 547 -3.85 -32.35 -4.85
C ALA A 547 -4.04 -32.42 -3.31
N PRO A 548 -2.96 -32.33 -2.51
CA PRO A 548 -3.06 -32.45 -1.07
C PRO A 548 -3.72 -31.23 -0.40
N TYR A 549 -4.49 -31.50 0.65
CA TYR A 549 -5.14 -30.50 1.50
C TYR A 549 -4.62 -30.58 2.93
N VAL A 550 -4.22 -29.44 3.49
CA VAL A 550 -3.94 -29.32 4.92
C VAL A 550 -5.19 -28.73 5.59
N LEU A 551 -5.80 -29.51 6.50
CA LEU A 551 -6.96 -29.09 7.26
C LEU A 551 -6.51 -28.43 8.56
N LEU A 552 -6.92 -27.18 8.78
CA LEU A 552 -6.52 -26.37 9.93
C LEU A 552 -7.75 -25.83 10.67
N ARG A 553 -7.66 -25.69 11.99
CA ARG A 553 -8.63 -24.92 12.79
C ARG A 553 -7.91 -23.82 13.54
N GLU A 554 -8.43 -22.61 13.48
CA GLU A 554 -7.95 -21.51 14.31
C GLU A 554 -8.21 -21.76 15.80
N VAL A 555 -7.21 -21.51 16.64
CA VAL A 555 -7.27 -21.67 18.10
C VAL A 555 -7.24 -20.30 18.77
N VAL A 556 -8.37 -19.88 19.33
CA VAL A 556 -8.51 -18.56 19.99
C VAL A 556 -8.29 -18.64 21.52
N SER A 557 -8.77 -19.70 22.17
CA SER A 557 -8.81 -19.82 23.64
C SER A 557 -7.79 -20.80 24.24
N GLY A 558 -6.79 -21.23 23.48
CA GLY A 558 -5.76 -22.19 23.92
C GLY A 558 -6.25 -23.61 24.24
N HIS A 559 -7.57 -23.81 24.39
CA HIS A 559 -8.16 -25.10 24.68
C HIS A 559 -8.23 -25.97 23.42
N ARG A 560 -7.85 -27.24 23.57
CA ARG A 560 -7.97 -28.28 22.56
C ARG A 560 -9.10 -29.22 22.92
N ASP A 561 -9.95 -29.49 21.94
CA ASP A 561 -11.08 -30.39 22.06
C ASP A 561 -11.09 -31.28 20.82
N GLY A 562 -10.74 -32.56 21.00
CA GLY A 562 -10.65 -33.52 19.91
C GLY A 562 -11.98 -33.75 19.20
N ALA A 563 -13.11 -33.70 19.92
CA ALA A 563 -14.44 -33.86 19.33
C ALA A 563 -14.83 -32.65 18.47
N LEU A 564 -14.41 -31.45 18.90
CA LEU A 564 -14.54 -30.24 18.08
C LEU A 564 -13.65 -30.32 16.84
N ASP A 565 -12.41 -30.78 17.00
CA ASP A 565 -11.43 -30.92 15.91
C ASP A 565 -11.95 -31.86 14.81
N GLU A 566 -12.46 -33.04 15.18
CA GLU A 566 -13.07 -33.99 14.23
C GLU A 566 -14.29 -33.40 13.52
N ARG A 567 -15.19 -32.73 14.27
CA ARG A 567 -16.37 -32.09 13.71
C ARG A 567 -16.00 -30.99 12.72
N VAL A 568 -15.01 -30.17 13.05
CA VAL A 568 -14.51 -29.10 12.18
C VAL A 568 -13.84 -29.69 10.93
N ALA A 569 -13.05 -30.74 11.07
CA ALA A 569 -12.45 -31.45 9.93
C ALA A 569 -13.52 -31.96 8.96
N GLY A 570 -14.59 -32.58 9.47
CA GLY A 570 -15.74 -33.01 8.66
C GLY A 570 -16.41 -31.85 7.91
N LYS A 571 -16.59 -30.69 8.56
CA LYS A 571 -17.14 -29.49 7.91
C LYS A 571 -16.22 -28.92 6.83
N LEU A 572 -14.91 -28.93 7.06
CA LEU A 572 -13.93 -28.47 6.07
C LEU A 572 -13.92 -29.37 4.84
N ARG A 573 -13.96 -30.69 5.01
CA ARG A 573 -14.10 -31.65 3.90
C ARG A 573 -15.38 -31.42 3.10
N GLY A 574 -16.51 -31.25 3.77
CA GLY A 574 -17.77 -30.91 3.12
C GLY A 574 -17.70 -29.59 2.34
N ALA A 575 -17.05 -28.56 2.92
CA ALA A 575 -16.85 -27.28 2.27
C ALA A 575 -15.92 -27.37 1.05
N LEU A 576 -14.88 -28.21 1.10
CA LEU A 576 -13.99 -28.50 -0.03
C LEU A 576 -14.73 -29.23 -1.16
N ALA A 577 -15.54 -30.24 -0.82
CA ALA A 577 -16.33 -30.99 -1.80
C ALA A 577 -17.40 -30.12 -2.51
N ALA A 578 -17.89 -29.07 -1.84
CA ALA A 578 -18.89 -28.16 -2.38
C ALA A 578 -18.30 -26.98 -3.19
N GLN A 579 -16.98 -26.92 -3.39
CA GLN A 579 -16.36 -25.77 -4.07
C GLN A 579 -16.65 -25.73 -5.56
N PRO A 580 -16.95 -24.55 -6.11
CA PRO A 580 -17.03 -24.38 -7.56
C PRO A 580 -15.64 -24.49 -8.19
N GLN A 581 -15.57 -25.04 -9.40
CA GLN A 581 -14.38 -24.96 -10.25
C GLN A 581 -14.10 -23.49 -10.59
N ARG A 582 -13.09 -22.93 -9.95
CA ARG A 582 -12.61 -21.56 -10.11
C ARG A 582 -11.10 -21.52 -9.95
N ALA A 583 -10.50 -20.49 -10.53
CA ALA A 583 -9.10 -20.14 -10.30
C ALA A 583 -8.76 -20.19 -8.81
N ALA A 584 -7.76 -20.98 -8.45
CA ALA A 584 -7.24 -21.00 -7.10
C ALA A 584 -6.69 -19.61 -6.72
N PRO A 585 -6.75 -19.23 -5.43
CA PRO A 585 -6.09 -18.02 -4.97
C PRO A 585 -4.58 -18.14 -5.21
N ALA A 586 -3.90 -16.99 -5.29
CA ALA A 586 -2.46 -16.95 -5.41
C ALA A 586 -1.81 -17.76 -4.27
N PRO A 587 -0.75 -18.56 -4.56
CA PRO A 587 0.03 -19.27 -3.55
C PRO A 587 0.49 -18.32 -2.45
N LEU A 588 0.46 -18.80 -1.20
CA LEU A 588 1.11 -18.09 -0.13
C LEU A 588 2.62 -18.03 -0.41
N PRO A 589 3.28 -16.90 -0.11
CA PRO A 589 4.73 -16.74 -0.29
C PRO A 589 5.56 -17.63 0.65
N TRP A 590 4.96 -18.11 1.74
CA TRP A 590 5.61 -18.98 2.72
C TRP A 590 4.62 -20.00 3.29
N PRO A 591 5.13 -21.10 3.85
CA PRO A 591 4.28 -22.05 4.54
C PRO A 591 3.76 -21.51 5.87
N LEU A 592 2.49 -21.83 6.16
CA LEU A 592 1.87 -21.47 7.42
C LEU A 592 2.54 -22.23 8.57
N GLY A 593 3.07 -21.50 9.54
CA GLY A 593 3.58 -22.13 10.77
C GLY A 593 5.06 -22.49 10.81
N PHE A 594 5.77 -22.40 9.68
CA PHE A 594 7.14 -22.88 9.56
C PHE A 594 8.06 -21.78 9.07
N ALA A 595 9.20 -21.58 9.74
CA ALA A 595 10.26 -20.69 9.31
C ALA A 595 11.01 -21.24 8.07
N ALA A 596 11.98 -20.48 7.56
CA ALA A 596 12.93 -21.00 6.60
C ALA A 596 13.66 -22.24 7.17
N GLY A 597 13.88 -23.26 6.34
CA GLY A 597 14.48 -24.53 6.78
C GLY A 597 13.53 -25.43 7.56
N ASP A 598 12.21 -25.26 7.37
CA ASP A 598 11.16 -26.18 7.83
C ASP A 598 11.06 -26.38 9.35
N ARG A 599 11.61 -25.44 10.13
CA ARG A 599 11.46 -25.42 11.58
C ARG A 599 10.14 -24.75 11.97
N PRO A 600 9.31 -25.36 12.82
CA PRO A 600 8.10 -24.70 13.33
C PRO A 600 8.47 -23.48 14.18
N PHE A 601 7.65 -22.42 14.11
CA PHE A 601 7.79 -21.28 15.01
C PHE A 601 7.46 -21.67 16.47
N ALA A 602 8.12 -21.03 17.43
CA ALA A 602 7.79 -21.20 18.84
C ALA A 602 6.35 -20.72 19.09
N LEU A 603 5.57 -21.42 19.91
CA LEU A 603 4.15 -21.06 20.14
C LEU A 603 3.96 -19.69 20.81
N GLU A 604 4.95 -19.27 21.58
CA GLU A 604 5.03 -17.96 22.21
C GLU A 604 6.06 -17.07 21.50
N PRO A 605 5.81 -15.75 21.43
CA PRO A 605 6.75 -14.82 20.83
C PRO A 605 8.06 -14.77 21.62
N GLY A 606 9.15 -14.39 20.95
CA GLY A 606 10.43 -14.16 21.61
C GLY A 606 10.37 -12.95 22.56
N PRO A 607 11.34 -12.82 23.49
CA PRO A 607 11.34 -11.79 24.54
C PRO A 607 11.40 -10.33 24.04
N GLY A 608 11.54 -10.11 22.73
CA GLY A 608 11.49 -8.79 22.11
C GLY A 608 10.12 -8.37 21.55
N GLY A 609 9.12 -9.27 21.52
CA GLY A 609 7.78 -8.96 21.01
C GLY A 609 6.80 -8.73 22.15
N ALA A 610 6.28 -7.50 22.29
CA ALA A 610 5.21 -7.17 23.22
C ALA A 610 4.01 -6.60 22.47
#